data_AF-A0A3B9GT24-F1
#
_entry.id   AF-A0A3B9GT24-F1
#
_cell.length_a   1.000
_cell.length_b   1.000
_cell.length_c   1.000
_cell.angle_alpha   90.00
_cell.angle_beta   90.00
_cell.angle_gamma   90.00
#
_symmetry.space_group_name_H-M   'P 1'
#
loop_
_entity.id
_entity.type
_entity.pdbx_description
1 polymer ?
#
loop_
_entity_poly.entity_id
_entity_poly.type
_entity_poly.pdbx_seq_one_letter_code
_entity_poly.pdbx_strand_id
1 'polypeptide(L)'
;CPSYRAAMKVIGSEGRQETGRHLNNRAENSHLPFRRRERAMSRFRRMRSLQKFASIHSSVYNHFNHQRNIESRARFKSLRDAALLEWRELLAA
;
A
#
# COMPACT_ATOMS: atom_id res chain seq x y z
N CYS A 1 14.47 -1.69 -12.99
CA CYS A 1 13.01 -1.50 -13.05
C CYS A 1 12.71 -0.12 -13.64
N PRO A 2 11.79 -0.01 -14.62
CA PRO A 2 11.40 1.29 -15.17
C PRO A 2 10.86 2.21 -14.07
N SER A 3 11.07 3.51 -14.20
CA SER A 3 10.41 4.48 -13.33
C SER A 3 8.89 4.43 -13.55
N TYR A 4 8.10 4.88 -12.57
CA TYR A 4 6.63 4.89 -12.65
C TYR A 4 6.12 5.56 -13.93
N ARG A 5 6.76 6.66 -14.37
CA ARG A 5 6.46 7.35 -15.62
C ARG A 5 6.76 6.50 -16.86
N ALA A 6 7.87 5.77 -16.86
CA ALA A 6 8.19 4.83 -17.93
C ALA A 6 7.18 3.66 -17.99
N ALA A 7 6.69 3.19 -16.83
CA ALA A 7 5.64 2.17 -16.79
C ALA A 7 4.28 2.70 -17.31
N MET A 8 3.91 3.94 -16.97
CA MET A 8 2.69 4.59 -17.46
C MET A 8 2.69 4.76 -18.99
N LYS A 9 3.85 5.06 -19.58
CA LYS A 9 4.06 5.11 -21.04
C LYS A 9 3.86 3.75 -21.70
N VAL A 10 4.40 2.69 -21.11
CA VAL A 10 4.21 1.31 -21.60
C VAL A 10 2.74 0.88 -21.54
N ILE A 11 2.00 1.34 -20.54
CA ILE A 11 0.57 1.03 -20.35
C ILE A 11 -0.35 1.94 -21.20
N GLY A 12 0.21 2.96 -21.88
CA GLY A 12 -0.58 3.90 -22.70
C GLY A 12 -1.46 4.86 -21.87
N SER A 13 -1.12 5.07 -20.60
CA SER A 13 -1.88 5.91 -19.66
C SER A 13 -1.13 7.20 -19.28
N GLU A 14 -0.14 7.57 -20.09
CA GLU A 14 0.72 8.75 -19.88
C GLU A 14 -0.05 10.07 -19.72
N GLY A 15 -1.14 10.26 -20.47
CA GLY A 15 -1.98 11.46 -20.39
C GLY A 15 -2.81 11.58 -19.11
N ARG A 16 -2.95 10.49 -18.33
CA ARG A 16 -3.59 10.53 -17.00
C ARG A 16 -2.66 11.09 -15.92
N GLN A 17 -1.36 11.24 -16.22
CA GLN A 17 -0.41 11.86 -15.32
C GLN A 17 -0.48 13.39 -15.45
N GLU A 18 -1.48 14.01 -14.84
CA GLU A 18 -1.56 15.46 -14.75
C GLU A 18 -0.53 15.98 -13.74
N THR A 19 0.54 16.60 -14.24
CA THR A 19 1.61 17.15 -13.40
C THR A 19 1.28 18.60 -13.00
N GLY A 20 0.06 18.84 -12.53
CA GLY A 20 -0.27 20.09 -11.83
C GLY A 20 0.29 20.01 -10.41
N ARG A 21 0.87 21.09 -9.88
CA ARG A 21 1.69 21.12 -8.63
C ARG A 21 1.09 20.31 -7.45
N HIS A 22 -0.24 20.13 -7.40
CA HIS A 22 -0.93 19.36 -6.37
C HIS A 22 -2.13 18.51 -6.83
N LEU A 23 -2.44 18.41 -8.13
CA LEU A 23 -3.70 17.78 -8.59
C LEU A 23 -3.71 16.25 -8.43
N ASN A 24 -2.56 15.65 -8.72
CA ASN A 24 -2.27 14.22 -8.60
C ASN A 24 -1.79 13.81 -7.19
N ASN A 25 -1.58 14.76 -6.27
CA ASN A 25 -1.00 14.46 -4.96
C ASN A 25 -1.77 13.39 -4.19
N ARG A 26 -3.11 13.38 -4.26
CA ARG A 26 -3.91 12.36 -3.55
C ARG A 26 -3.68 10.96 -4.12
N ALA A 27 -3.72 10.81 -5.44
CA ALA A 27 -3.48 9.54 -6.11
C ALA A 27 -2.03 9.08 -5.89
N GLU A 28 -1.06 9.96 -6.07
CA GLU A 28 0.35 9.63 -5.88
C GLU A 28 0.70 9.33 -4.42
N ASN A 29 0.10 10.05 -3.46
CA ASN A 29 0.32 9.80 -2.04
C ASN A 29 -0.37 8.51 -1.56
N SER A 30 -1.43 8.05 -2.22
CA SER A 30 -2.06 6.77 -1.88
C SER A 30 -1.08 5.58 -2.03
N HIS A 31 -0.13 5.69 -2.97
CA HIS A 31 0.90 4.68 -3.21
C HIS A 31 2.15 4.83 -2.31
N LEU A 32 2.24 5.85 -1.45
CA LEU A 32 3.40 6.03 -0.57
C LEU A 32 3.65 4.85 0.37
N PRO A 33 2.66 4.28 1.08
CA PRO A 33 2.86 3.13 1.96
C PRO A 33 3.42 1.92 1.20
N PHE A 34 2.87 1.65 0.01
CA PHE A 34 3.34 0.61 -0.89
C PHE A 34 4.82 0.82 -1.28
N ARG A 35 5.18 2.03 -1.75
CA ARG A 35 6.56 2.34 -2.16
C ARG A 35 7.55 2.27 -1.00
N ARG A 36 7.16 2.70 0.20
CA ARG A 36 7.99 2.58 1.41
C ARG A 36 8.26 1.11 1.74
N ARG A 37 7.23 0.26 1.67
CA ARG A 37 7.37 -1.17 1.94
C ARG A 37 8.20 -1.89 0.88
N GLU A 38 7.97 -1.62 -0.40
CA GLU A 38 8.76 -2.16 -1.51
C GLU A 38 10.26 -1.83 -1.35
N ARG A 39 10.58 -0.59 -0.99
CA ARG A 39 11.97 -0.16 -0.75
C ARG A 39 12.58 -0.87 0.45
N ALA A 40 11.85 -0.98 1.56
CA ALA A 40 12.31 -1.73 2.74
C ALA A 40 12.56 -3.21 2.44
N MET A 41 11.81 -3.79 1.50
CA MET A 41 11.98 -5.17 1.03
C MET A 41 13.11 -5.32 -0.01
N SER A 42 13.98 -4.33 -0.18
CA SER A 42 15.08 -4.34 -1.18
C SER A 42 14.61 -4.55 -2.63
N ARG A 43 13.36 -4.18 -2.94
CA ARG A 43 12.68 -4.35 -4.24
C ARG A 43 12.48 -5.83 -4.61
N PHE A 44 11.50 -6.07 -5.49
CA PHE A 44 11.19 -7.42 -5.94
C PHE A 44 12.13 -7.87 -7.06
N ARG A 45 12.75 -9.05 -6.89
CA ARG A 45 13.63 -9.66 -7.91
C ARG A 45 12.87 -10.27 -9.09
N ARG A 46 11.59 -10.62 -8.91
CA ARG A 46 10.72 -11.25 -9.92
C ARG A 46 9.37 -10.53 -10.01
N MET A 47 8.86 -10.37 -11.24
CA MET A 47 7.58 -9.70 -11.50
C MET A 47 6.39 -10.40 -10.85
N ARG A 48 6.37 -11.74 -10.88
CA ARG A 48 5.31 -12.56 -10.26
C ARG A 48 5.17 -12.28 -8.76
N SER A 49 6.29 -12.08 -8.05
CA SER A 49 6.29 -11.77 -6.63
C SER A 49 5.74 -10.37 -6.35
N LEU A 50 6.08 -9.40 -7.21
CA LEU A 50 5.51 -8.06 -7.16
C LEU A 50 3.99 -8.08 -7.36
N GLN A 51 3.49 -8.83 -8.36
CA GLN A 51 2.05 -8.95 -8.60
C GLN A 51 1.31 -9.54 -7.40
N LYS A 52 1.79 -10.66 -6.85
CA LYS A 52 1.20 -11.27 -5.64
C LYS A 52 1.21 -10.31 -4.45
N PHE A 53 2.28 -9.54 -4.29
CA PHE A 53 2.36 -8.54 -3.24
C PHE A 53 1.38 -7.39 -3.46
N ALA A 54 1.34 -6.83 -4.67
CA ALA A 54 0.49 -5.70 -5.01
C ALA A 54 -1.01 -6.03 -4.89
N SER A 55 -1.42 -7.28 -5.20
CA SER A 55 -2.82 -7.69 -5.10
C SER A 55 -3.35 -7.74 -3.66
N ILE A 56 -2.48 -8.00 -2.67
CA ILE A 56 -2.90 -8.15 -1.27
C ILE A 56 -2.53 -6.94 -0.39
N HIS A 57 -1.54 -6.14 -0.80
CA HIS A 57 -0.93 -5.13 0.06
C HIS A 57 -1.93 -4.10 0.61
N SER A 58 -2.85 -3.61 -0.22
CA SER A 58 -3.85 -2.61 0.20
C SER A 58 -4.79 -3.16 1.26
N SER A 59 -5.29 -4.39 1.08
CA SER A 59 -6.16 -5.07 2.05
C SER A 59 -5.44 -5.25 3.39
N VAL A 60 -4.22 -5.79 3.38
CA VAL A 60 -3.42 -5.99 4.60
C VAL A 60 -3.08 -4.66 5.27
N TYR A 61 -2.64 -3.66 4.50
CA TYR A 61 -2.27 -2.36 5.06
C TYR A 61 -3.47 -1.66 5.72
N ASN A 62 -4.63 -1.67 5.06
CA ASN A 62 -5.84 -1.05 5.59
C ASN A 62 -6.35 -1.75 6.84
N HIS A 63 -6.25 -3.09 6.89
CA HIS A 63 -6.66 -3.89 8.06
C HIS A 63 -5.98 -3.43 9.34
N PHE A 64 -4.68 -3.13 9.29
CA PHE A 64 -3.90 -2.70 10.47
C PHE A 64 -3.83 -1.18 10.66
N ASN A 65 -4.29 -0.39 9.69
CA ASN A 65 -4.16 1.07 9.71
C ASN A 65 -5.38 1.73 10.38
N HIS A 66 -5.57 1.48 11.68
CA HIS A 66 -6.55 2.19 12.49
C HIS A 66 -5.99 3.58 12.85
N GLN A 67 -6.65 4.65 12.41
CA GLN A 67 -6.17 6.04 12.48
C GLN A 67 -5.71 6.47 13.89
N ARG A 68 -4.42 6.26 14.20
CA ARG A 68 -3.84 6.45 15.55
C ARG A 68 -3.96 7.88 16.08
N ASN A 69 -4.07 8.86 15.19
CA ASN A 69 -4.19 10.28 15.51
C ASN A 69 -5.62 10.70 15.84
N ILE A 70 -6.62 9.88 15.50
CA ILE A 70 -8.04 10.13 15.74
C ILE A 70 -8.54 9.27 16.91
N GLU A 71 -8.04 8.04 16.99
CA GLU A 71 -8.46 7.09 18.01
C GLU A 71 -7.75 7.28 19.36
N SER A 72 -8.50 7.08 20.46
CA SER A 72 -7.91 7.06 21.79
C SER A 72 -6.90 5.92 21.92
N ARG A 73 -5.88 6.07 22.77
CA ARG A 73 -4.83 5.05 22.93
C ARG A 73 -5.39 3.68 23.31
N ALA A 74 -6.40 3.64 24.18
CA ALA A 74 -7.05 2.41 24.61
C ALA A 74 -7.80 1.73 23.46
N ARG A 75 -8.63 2.50 22.75
CA ARG A 75 -9.41 1.99 21.61
C ARG A 75 -8.52 1.54 20.46
N PHE A 76 -7.46 2.29 20.14
CA PHE A 76 -6.47 1.90 19.14
C PHE A 76 -5.81 0.55 19.48
N LYS A 77 -5.47 0.30 20.76
CA LYS A 77 -4.93 -1.00 21.18
C LYS A 77 -5.94 -2.13 20.95
N SER A 78 -7.18 -1.96 21.42
CA SER A 78 -8.23 -2.96 21.26
C SER A 78 -8.49 -3.30 19.79
N LEU A 79 -8.58 -2.30 18.92
CA LEU A 79 -8.73 -2.50 17.47
C LEU A 79 -7.54 -3.29 16.89
N ARG A 80 -6.32 -2.96 17.30
CA ARG A 80 -5.12 -3.63 16.82
C ARG A 80 -5.04 -5.09 17.30
N ASP A 81 -5.45 -5.36 18.54
CA ASP A 81 -5.48 -6.70 19.11
C ASP A 81 -6.51 -7.57 18.40
N ALA A 82 -7.70 -7.02 18.11
CA ALA A 82 -8.72 -7.69 17.30
C ALA A 82 -8.22 -8.00 15.88
N ALA A 83 -7.63 -7.01 15.20
CA ALA A 83 -7.08 -7.20 13.86
C ALA A 83 -5.97 -8.27 13.82
N LEU A 84 -5.16 -8.37 14.87
CA LEU A 84 -4.14 -9.42 15.00
C LEU A 84 -4.73 -10.81 15.24
N LEU A 85 -5.83 -10.89 15.99
CA LEU A 85 -6.53 -12.15 16.25
C LEU A 85 -7.16 -12.69 14.96
N GLU A 86 -7.91 -11.87 14.25
CA GLU A 86 -8.46 -12.20 12.93
C GLU A 86 -7.37 -12.63 11.94
N TRP A 87 -6.23 -11.94 11.95
CA TRP A 87 -5.10 -12.32 11.09
C TRP A 87 -4.53 -13.70 11.43
N ARG A 88 -4.48 -14.06 12.71
CA ARG A 88 -4.01 -15.39 13.14
C ARG A 88 -4.99 -16.48 12.74
N GLU A 89 -6.29 -16.22 12.84
CA GLU A 89 -7.34 -17.15 12.40
C GLU A 89 -7.23 -17.43 10.90
N LEU A 90 -7.03 -16.40 10.09
CA LEU A 90 -6.81 -16.54 8.64
C LEU A 90 -5.54 -17.33 8.27
N LEU A 91 -4.53 -17.36 9.15
CA LEU A 91 -3.31 -18.16 8.95
C LEU A 91 -3.45 -19.61 9.40
N ALA A 92 -4.40 -19.90 10.29
CA ALA A 92 -4.65 -21.23 10.83
C ALA A 92 -5.68 -22.03 10.00
N ALA A 93 -6.49 -21.34 9.19
CA ALA A 93 -7.39 -21.92 8.20
C ALA A 93 -6.66 -22.38 6.93
#